data_AF-A0A925BDE9-F1
#
_entry.id   AF-A0A925BDE9-F1
#
_cell.length_a   1.000
_cell.length_b   1.000
_cell.length_c   1.000
_cell.angle_alpha   90.00
_cell.angle_beta   90.00
_cell.angle_gamma   90.00
#
_symmetry.space_group_name_H-M   'P 1'
#
loop_
_entity.id
_entity.type
_entity.pdbx_description
1 polymer ?
#
loop_
_entity_poly.entity_id
_entity_poly.type
_entity_poly.pdbx_seq_one_letter_code
_entity_poly.pdbx_strand_id
1 'polypeptide(L)'
;MTTIPRPEYPRPQFVRVDDQGTPIYVCLNGGWEFQIDRADSGLERAMNTTTARYEQQIQVPFCPESDLSGVGDKDFLHAVWYRRSLTIRTEWAGRETVVHFQAVDYDATVWAISEKTGGSPLEIGRHRG
;
A
#
# COMPACT_ATOMS: atom_id res chain seq x y z
N MET A 1 -11.60 -18.70 -2.15
CA MET A 1 -10.31 -18.20 -1.62
C MET A 1 -9.75 -17.27 -2.68
N THR A 2 -9.60 -15.98 -2.40
CA THR A 2 -9.05 -15.03 -3.37
C THR A 2 -7.53 -15.23 -3.42
N THR A 3 -7.02 -15.69 -4.55
CA THR A 3 -5.57 -15.92 -4.75
C THR A 3 -4.83 -14.57 -4.76
N ILE A 4 -3.79 -14.43 -3.94
CA ILE A 4 -2.93 -13.24 -3.96
C ILE A 4 -2.14 -13.26 -5.28
N PRO A 5 -2.23 -12.22 -6.12
CA PRO A 5 -1.48 -12.16 -7.36
C PRO A 5 0.00 -11.91 -7.05
N ARG A 6 0.89 -12.62 -7.74
CA ARG A 6 2.36 -12.49 -7.61
C ARG A 6 2.83 -12.49 -6.13
N PRO A 7 2.52 -13.55 -5.35
CA PRO A 7 2.84 -13.57 -3.92
C PRO A 7 4.34 -13.77 -3.63
N GLU A 8 5.13 -14.15 -4.64
CA GLU A 8 6.57 -14.40 -4.53
C GLU A 8 7.35 -13.17 -4.02
N TYR A 9 8.42 -13.44 -3.25
CA TYR A 9 9.33 -12.38 -2.82
C TYR A 9 10.11 -11.84 -4.02
N PRO A 10 10.27 -10.51 -4.19
CA PRO A 10 10.76 -9.94 -5.44
C PRO A 10 12.22 -10.30 -5.75
N ARG A 11 13.01 -10.57 -4.70
CA ARG A 11 14.42 -10.93 -4.79
C ARG A 11 14.68 -12.22 -4.01
N PRO A 12 14.32 -13.41 -4.55
CA PRO A 12 14.31 -14.66 -3.79
C PRO A 12 15.62 -14.99 -3.07
N GLN A 13 16.76 -14.60 -3.64
CA GLN A 13 18.10 -14.82 -3.07
C GLN A 13 18.40 -13.94 -1.84
N PHE A 14 17.63 -12.89 -1.60
CA PHE A 14 17.83 -11.91 -0.52
C PHE A 14 16.72 -11.97 0.54
N VAL A 15 15.89 -13.01 0.54
CA VAL A 15 14.84 -13.16 1.54
C VAL A 15 15.45 -13.33 2.93
N ARG A 16 14.99 -12.51 3.88
CA ARG A 16 15.36 -12.65 5.30
C ARG A 16 14.54 -13.78 5.90
N VAL A 17 15.16 -14.62 6.73
CA VAL A 17 14.51 -15.72 7.44
C VAL A 17 14.65 -15.56 8.95
N ASP A 18 13.74 -16.16 9.72
CA ASP A 18 13.85 -16.27 11.17
C ASP A 18 14.75 -17.46 11.57
N ASP A 19 14.89 -17.67 12.88
CA ASP A 19 15.74 -18.71 13.45
C ASP A 19 15.29 -20.13 13.06
N GLN A 20 14.05 -20.28 12.57
CA GLN A 20 13.47 -21.52 12.08
C GLN A 20 13.55 -21.65 10.55
N GLY A 21 14.20 -20.71 9.86
CA GLY A 21 14.33 -20.71 8.40
C GLY A 21 13.07 -20.25 7.67
N THR A 22 12.10 -19.64 8.35
CA THR A 22 10.85 -19.15 7.74
C THR A 22 11.04 -17.74 7.19
N PRO A 23 10.59 -17.44 5.95
CA PRO A 23 10.63 -16.09 5.40
C PRO A 23 9.95 -15.04 6.28
N ILE A 24 10.68 -13.98 6.61
CA ILE A 24 10.18 -12.81 7.34
C ILE A 24 9.72 -11.76 6.32
N TYR A 25 8.56 -12.00 5.72
CA TYR A 25 7.95 -11.10 4.74
C TYR A 25 6.43 -11.30 4.69
N VAL A 26 5.70 -10.25 4.32
CA VAL A 26 4.28 -10.30 3.99
C VAL A 26 4.06 -9.61 2.65
N CYS A 27 3.43 -10.32 1.71
CA CYS A 27 3.04 -9.74 0.44
C CYS A 27 1.83 -8.81 0.61
N LEU A 28 1.98 -7.57 0.13
CA LEU A 28 0.92 -6.56 0.15
C LEU A 28 0.13 -6.52 -1.17
N ASN A 29 0.27 -7.49 -2.07
CA ASN A 29 -0.58 -7.60 -3.25
C ASN A 29 -2.00 -8.04 -2.87
N GLY A 30 -2.94 -7.89 -3.80
CA GLY A 30 -4.36 -8.13 -3.59
C GLY A 30 -5.17 -6.83 -3.50
N GLY A 31 -6.34 -6.90 -2.88
CA GLY A 31 -7.26 -5.77 -2.78
C GLY A 31 -6.77 -4.67 -1.85
N TRP A 32 -6.90 -3.42 -2.31
CA TRP A 32 -6.70 -2.20 -1.56
C TRP A 32 -7.93 -1.31 -1.74
N GLU A 33 -8.29 -0.56 -0.69
CA GLU A 33 -9.23 0.55 -0.83
C GLU A 33 -8.61 1.60 -1.75
N PHE A 34 -9.42 2.14 -2.65
CA PHE A 34 -8.97 3.01 -3.72
C PHE A 34 -9.89 4.21 -3.91
N GLN A 35 -9.30 5.35 -4.23
CA GLN A 35 -10.03 6.56 -4.57
C GLN A 35 -9.28 7.35 -5.64
N ILE A 36 -9.99 7.68 -6.72
CA ILE A 36 -9.51 8.64 -7.71
C ILE A 36 -9.72 10.06 -7.17
N ASP A 37 -8.70 10.89 -7.29
CA ASP A 37 -8.69 12.29 -6.85
C ASP A 37 -8.26 13.20 -8.00
N ARG A 38 -9.20 13.44 -8.93
CA ARG A 38 -8.93 14.23 -10.14
C ARG A 38 -8.52 15.68 -9.88
N ALA A 39 -8.83 16.21 -8.70
CA ALA A 39 -8.53 17.59 -8.33
C ALA A 39 -7.24 17.73 -7.50
N ASP A 40 -6.58 16.62 -7.14
CA ASP A 40 -5.42 16.61 -6.22
C ASP A 40 -5.68 17.39 -4.90
N SER A 41 -6.87 17.19 -4.33
CA SER A 41 -7.34 17.87 -3.10
C SER A 41 -7.45 16.91 -1.90
N GLY A 42 -6.95 15.69 -2.04
CA GLY A 42 -7.18 14.62 -1.08
C GLY A 42 -6.62 14.91 0.31
N LEU A 43 -5.49 15.62 0.40
CA LEU A 43 -4.95 16.05 1.70
C LEU A 43 -5.88 17.06 2.39
N GLU A 44 -6.46 18.00 1.65
CA GLU A 44 -7.41 18.99 2.17
C GLU A 44 -8.70 18.31 2.63
N ARG A 45 -9.09 17.22 1.95
CA ARG A 45 -10.20 16.35 2.32
C ARG A 45 -9.84 15.27 3.36
N ALA A 46 -8.64 15.32 3.92
CA ALA A 46 -8.14 14.39 4.93
C ALA A 46 -8.16 12.91 4.50
N MET A 47 -7.89 12.62 3.22
CA MET A 47 -7.86 11.27 2.65
C MET A 47 -6.81 10.35 3.31
N ASN A 48 -5.77 10.93 3.91
CA ASN A 48 -4.74 10.22 4.66
C ASN A 48 -5.14 9.84 6.10
N THR A 49 -6.43 9.94 6.46
CA THR A 49 -6.93 9.61 7.81
C THR A 49 -7.76 8.33 7.82
N THR A 50 -8.03 7.79 9.01
CA THR A 50 -8.86 6.59 9.18
C THR A 50 -10.35 6.84 8.90
N THR A 51 -10.80 8.09 8.98
CA THR A 51 -12.21 8.48 8.77
C THR A 51 -12.54 8.74 7.30
N ALA A 52 -11.51 8.88 6.45
CA ALA A 52 -11.68 9.03 5.01
C ALA A 52 -12.46 7.86 4.41
N ARG A 53 -13.33 8.16 3.45
CA ARG A 53 -14.09 7.17 2.69
C ARG A 53 -13.43 6.96 1.34
N TYR A 54 -13.33 5.70 0.95
CA TYR A 54 -12.81 5.24 -0.33
C TYR A 54 -13.95 4.51 -1.04
N GLU A 55 -14.28 4.95 -2.24
CA GLU A 55 -15.47 4.46 -2.96
C GLU A 55 -15.18 3.21 -3.79
N GLN A 56 -13.91 2.89 -4.01
CA GLN A 56 -13.48 1.83 -4.92
C GLN A 56 -12.53 0.85 -4.24
N GLN A 57 -12.26 -0.25 -4.94
CA GLN A 57 -11.22 -1.22 -4.62
C GLN A 57 -10.32 -1.36 -5.84
N ILE A 58 -9.04 -1.58 -5.61
CA ILE A 58 -8.07 -1.86 -6.67
C ILE A 58 -7.25 -3.12 -6.35
N GLN A 59 -7.03 -3.95 -7.36
CA GLN A 59 -6.20 -5.14 -7.25
C GLN A 59 -4.73 -4.81 -7.56
N VAL A 60 -3.91 -4.67 -6.53
CA VAL A 60 -2.45 -4.52 -6.64
C VAL A 60 -1.84 -5.88 -7.04
N PRO A 61 -0.92 -5.94 -8.03
CA PRO A 61 -0.07 -4.85 -8.54
C PRO A 61 -0.52 -4.23 -9.88
N PHE A 62 -1.79 -4.33 -10.26
CA PHE A 62 -2.26 -3.76 -11.53
C PHE A 62 -2.51 -2.24 -11.40
N CYS A 63 -2.16 -1.48 -12.44
CA CYS A 63 -2.39 -0.04 -12.49
C CYS A 63 -3.90 0.28 -12.65
N PRO A 64 -4.37 1.47 -12.23
CA PRO A 64 -5.80 1.84 -12.30
C PRO A 64 -6.42 1.73 -13.70
N GLU A 65 -5.63 1.94 -14.75
CA GLU A 65 -6.05 1.91 -16.16
C GLU A 65 -6.29 0.48 -16.67
N SER A 66 -5.75 -0.52 -15.97
CA SER A 66 -5.86 -1.92 -16.36
C SER A 66 -7.19 -2.52 -15.91
N ASP A 67 -7.85 -3.25 -16.80
CA ASP A 67 -9.07 -4.01 -16.47
C ASP A 67 -8.82 -5.05 -15.34
N LEU A 68 -7.59 -5.58 -15.24
CA LEU A 68 -7.21 -6.53 -14.18
C LEU A 68 -7.18 -5.91 -12.78
N SER A 69 -7.12 -4.57 -12.69
CA SER A 69 -7.16 -3.84 -11.42
C SER A 69 -8.57 -3.77 -10.84
N GLY A 70 -9.60 -3.96 -11.67
CA GLY A 70 -11.00 -3.75 -11.31
C GLY A 70 -11.46 -2.28 -11.41
N VAL A 71 -10.56 -1.33 -11.70
CA VAL A 71 -10.88 0.09 -11.88
C VAL A 71 -11.13 0.39 -13.37
N GLY A 72 -10.14 0.16 -14.23
CA GLY A 72 -10.26 0.31 -15.70
C GLY A 72 -10.42 1.75 -16.19
N ASP A 73 -10.06 2.75 -15.38
CA ASP A 73 -10.17 4.17 -15.72
C ASP A 73 -8.94 4.61 -16.53
N LYS A 74 -9.15 4.93 -17.81
CA LYS A 74 -8.07 5.24 -18.77
C LYS A 74 -7.89 6.74 -19.00
N ASP A 75 -8.65 7.58 -18.29
CA ASP A 75 -8.46 9.02 -18.36
C ASP A 75 -7.22 9.44 -17.56
N PHE A 76 -6.75 10.67 -17.78
CA PHE A 76 -5.65 11.22 -17.01
C PHE A 76 -6.03 11.34 -15.52
N LEU A 77 -5.30 10.66 -14.64
CA LEU A 77 -5.50 10.67 -13.19
C LEU A 77 -4.47 11.60 -12.53
N HIS A 78 -4.92 12.76 -12.03
CA HIS A 78 -4.04 13.72 -11.34
C HIS A 78 -3.45 13.16 -10.05
N ALA A 79 -4.31 12.59 -9.20
CA ALA A 79 -3.92 11.92 -7.98
C ALA A 79 -4.82 10.71 -7.73
N VAL A 80 -4.27 9.74 -7.02
CA VAL A 80 -4.98 8.54 -6.59
C VAL A 80 -4.56 8.18 -5.17
N TRP A 81 -5.48 7.62 -4.41
CA TRP A 81 -5.26 7.22 -3.04
C TRP A 81 -5.43 5.71 -2.90
N TYR A 82 -4.48 5.09 -2.20
CA TYR A 82 -4.48 3.68 -1.85
C TYR A 82 -4.49 3.54 -0.34
N ARG A 83 -5.36 2.67 0.20
CA ARG A 83 -5.37 2.34 1.62
C ARG A 83 -5.46 0.84 1.85
N ARG A 84 -4.67 0.36 2.81
CA ARG A 84 -4.71 -1.03 3.26
C ARG A 84 -4.40 -1.13 4.74
N SER A 85 -5.28 -1.82 5.46
CA SER A 85 -5.05 -2.21 6.85
C SER A 85 -4.17 -3.45 6.89
N LEU A 86 -3.19 -3.45 7.79
CA LEU A 86 -2.27 -4.55 7.98
C LEU A 86 -1.98 -4.75 9.46
N THR A 87 -1.80 -6.00 9.86
CA THR A 87 -1.40 -6.36 11.21
C THR A 87 0.07 -6.73 11.20
N ILE A 88 0.88 -5.97 11.93
CA ILE A 88 2.29 -6.31 12.11
C ILE A 88 2.38 -7.51 13.06
N ARG A 89 3.07 -8.55 12.60
CA ARG A 89 3.27 -9.79 13.36
C ARG A 89 4.04 -9.49 14.65
N THR A 90 3.56 -10.02 15.77
CA THR A 90 4.20 -9.83 17.08
C THR A 90 5.60 -10.43 17.13
N GLU A 91 5.87 -11.47 16.34
CA GLU A 91 7.22 -12.04 16.18
C GLU A 91 8.24 -11.05 15.60
N TRP A 92 7.79 -9.95 15.00
CA TRP A 92 8.66 -8.89 14.47
C TRP A 92 8.94 -7.79 15.48
N ALA A 93 8.42 -7.89 16.71
CA ALA A 93 8.64 -6.89 17.75
C ALA A 93 10.13 -6.65 18.00
N GLY A 94 10.50 -5.37 18.17
CA GLY A 94 11.89 -4.95 18.34
C GLY A 94 12.74 -4.96 17.06
N ARG A 95 12.19 -5.38 15.91
CA ARG A 95 12.85 -5.30 14.62
C ARG A 95 12.43 -4.05 13.87
N GLU A 96 13.33 -3.54 13.02
CA GLU A 96 12.99 -2.52 12.04
C GLU A 96 12.15 -3.14 10.93
N THR A 97 10.91 -2.66 10.77
CA THR A 97 9.99 -3.11 9.73
C THR A 97 9.94 -2.08 8.62
N VAL A 98 10.11 -2.54 7.38
CA VAL A 98 10.14 -1.69 6.19
C VAL A 98 8.97 -2.06 5.29
N VAL A 99 8.25 -1.04 4.80
CA VAL A 99 7.32 -1.20 3.68
C VAL A 99 8.08 -0.98 2.38
N HIS A 100 7.88 -1.87 1.42
CA HIS A 100 8.62 -1.83 0.15
C HIS A 100 7.65 -1.87 -1.03
N PHE A 101 7.66 -0.80 -1.81
CA PHE A 101 6.95 -0.72 -3.09
C PHE A 101 7.98 -0.91 -4.20
N GLN A 102 7.74 -1.88 -5.10
CA GLN A 102 8.69 -2.18 -6.18
C GLN A 102 8.74 -1.07 -7.23
N ALA A 103 7.59 -0.45 -7.49
CA ALA A 103 7.42 0.66 -8.41
C ALA A 103 6.26 1.52 -7.94
N VAL A 104 6.44 2.83 -7.98
CA VAL A 104 5.43 3.86 -7.84
C VAL A 104 5.78 4.95 -8.86
N ASP A 105 4.78 5.49 -9.54
CA ASP A 105 4.98 6.53 -10.56
C ASP A 105 3.87 7.59 -10.39
N TYR A 106 4.14 8.89 -10.37
CA TYR A 106 5.44 9.58 -10.42
C TYR A 106 5.84 10.21 -9.07
N ASP A 107 4.92 10.88 -8.35
CA ASP A 107 5.10 11.36 -6.97
C ASP A 107 4.19 10.55 -6.04
N ALA A 108 4.77 9.90 -5.05
CA ALA A 108 4.05 9.09 -4.07
C ALA A 108 4.51 9.47 -2.66
N THR A 109 3.54 9.71 -1.78
CA THR A 109 3.78 9.86 -0.34
C THR A 109 3.08 8.73 0.40
N VAL A 110 3.73 8.18 1.41
CA VAL A 110 3.23 7.04 2.19
C VAL A 110 3.00 7.47 3.62
N TRP A 111 1.77 7.29 4.10
CA TRP A 111 1.40 7.55 5.48
C TRP A 111 1.10 6.25 6.22
N ALA A 112 1.57 6.17 7.47
CA ALA A 112 1.19 5.14 8.41
C ALA A 112 0.31 5.75 9.51
N ILE A 113 -0.77 5.03 9.85
CA ILE A 113 -1.62 5.36 10.99
C ILE A 113 -1.62 4.15 11.91
N SER A 114 -1.44 4.38 13.20
CA SER A 114 -1.49 3.32 14.20
C SER A 114 -2.02 3.83 15.52
N GLU A 115 -2.32 2.92 16.43
CA GLU A 115 -2.62 3.26 17.82
C GLU A 115 -1.47 4.05 18.47
N LYS A 116 -0.21 3.75 18.11
CA LYS A 116 0.98 4.44 18.64
C LYS A 116 1.08 5.90 18.19
N THR A 117 0.53 6.23 17.02
CA THR A 117 0.45 7.63 16.54
C THR A 117 -0.82 8.32 17.04
N GLY A 118 -1.59 7.70 17.94
CA GLY A 118 -2.85 8.24 18.42
C GLY A 118 -3.90 8.40 17.31
N GLY A 119 -3.82 7.57 16.26
CA GLY A 119 -4.69 7.70 15.08
C GLY A 119 -4.31 8.84 14.13
N SER A 120 -3.24 9.59 14.42
CA SER A 120 -2.74 10.63 13.50
C SER A 120 -1.89 10.01 12.39
N PRO A 121 -2.00 10.50 11.15
CA PRO A 121 -1.13 10.06 10.06
C PRO A 121 0.30 10.53 10.27
N LEU A 122 1.24 9.60 10.10
CA LEU A 122 2.68 9.85 10.08
C LEU A 122 3.20 9.56 8.68
N GLU A 123 3.85 10.53 8.03
CA GLU A 123 4.57 10.28 6.80
C GLU A 123 5.79 9.38 7.08
N ILE A 124 5.88 8.25 6.39
CA ILE A 124 6.96 7.26 6.56
C ILE A 124 7.82 7.09 5.31
N GLY A 125 7.48 7.76 4.21
CA GLY A 125 8.26 7.71 2.99
C GLY A 125 7.66 8.56 1.88
N ARG A 126 8.54 8.99 0.98
CA ARG A 126 8.18 9.73 -0.23
C ARG A 126 9.05 9.30 -1.40
N HIS A 127 8.46 9.20 -2.57
CA HIS A 127 9.14 9.04 -3.84
C HIS A 127 8.70 10.16 -4.78
N ARG A 128 9.66 10.73 -5.52
CA ARG A 128 9.43 11.66 -6.62
C ARG A 128 10.36 11.20 -7.75
N GLY A 129 9.77 10.72 -8.84
CA GLY A 129 10.48 10.28 -10.05
C GLY A 129 11.12 11.43 -10.80
#